data_AF-A0A0T2IA02-F1
#
_entry.id   AF-A0A0T2IA02-F1
#
_cell.length_a   1.000
_cell.length_b   1.000
_cell.length_c   1.000
_cell.angle_alpha   90.00
_cell.angle_beta   90.00
_cell.angle_gamma   90.00
#
_symmetry.space_group_name_H-M   'P 1'
#
loop_
_entity.id
_entity.type
_entity.pdbx_description
1 polymer ?
#
loop_
_entity_poly.entity_id
_entity_poly.type
_entity_poly.pdbx_seq_one_letter_code
_entity_poly.pdbx_strand_id
1 'polypeptide(L)'
;MQVRFFGGFHLRVGAVVLGPRQLGGTKPRLILEALLAHGGAPVSKDRLVSMLWEGDGSKGSRANLETYVCVLRKHLHAAAPGIEDVIGSVAGSYTLDMSRVELDLDRHEELIRRATDPRTAAADAVPLFVEALALGQADVLPEEGDLEWLVDLRRLHVGRMRTLLVQGAVKVLDLAPSLSRQWSMFALEQDSLDEAAWISYLSSLERLGQHAEGLRAYNDCRQVFARELGCSPGRVLQETYVRLLRGANEANGELSRLLDAVVSLHSVTGSRGPASSLHRGPAPRSTPPVSFEEARLVLSTLLARAGSTTNGGAAAARSA
;
A
#
# COMPACT_ATOMS: atom_id res chain seq x y z
N MET A 1 0.53 30.09 -11.12
CA MET A 1 1.42 30.07 -9.95
C MET A 1 1.76 28.62 -9.65
N GLN A 2 3.00 28.25 -9.41
CA GLN A 2 3.38 26.88 -9.08
C GLN A 2 3.79 26.80 -7.62
N VAL A 3 3.24 25.80 -6.92
CA VAL A 3 3.44 25.60 -5.50
C VAL A 3 3.87 24.16 -5.27
N ARG A 4 4.90 23.98 -4.45
CA ARG A 4 5.28 22.67 -3.93
C ARG A 4 5.21 22.64 -2.42
N PHE A 5 4.64 21.57 -1.89
CA PHE A 5 4.55 21.26 -0.47
C PHE A 5 5.40 20.02 -0.13
N PHE A 6 5.51 19.08 -1.07
CA PHE A 6 6.35 17.89 -0.89
C PHE A 6 7.82 18.27 -0.89
N GLY A 7 8.51 18.00 0.22
CA GLY A 7 9.91 18.36 0.45
C GLY A 7 10.11 19.83 0.84
N GLY A 8 9.03 20.55 1.15
CA GLY A 8 9.05 21.93 1.64
C GLY A 8 8.35 22.93 0.73
N PHE A 9 8.02 24.09 1.29
CA PHE A 9 7.30 25.16 0.64
C PHE A 9 8.15 25.85 -0.42
N HIS A 10 7.78 25.66 -1.69
CA HIS A 10 8.38 26.37 -2.80
C HIS A 10 7.28 27.05 -3.61
N LEU A 11 7.36 28.38 -3.69
CA LEU A 11 6.43 29.18 -4.46
C LEU A 11 7.14 29.82 -5.66
N ARG A 12 6.64 29.53 -6.86
CA ARG A 12 7.10 30.13 -8.10
C ARG A 12 5.97 30.86 -8.81
N VAL A 13 6.19 32.14 -9.10
CA VAL A 13 5.28 33.03 -9.82
C VAL A 13 5.99 33.48 -11.09
N GLY A 14 5.61 32.91 -12.24
CA GLY A 14 6.35 33.13 -13.49
C GLY A 14 7.80 32.68 -13.35
N ALA A 15 8.76 33.57 -13.61
CA ALA A 15 10.19 33.29 -13.42
C ALA A 15 10.70 33.54 -11.98
N VAL A 16 9.88 34.10 -11.10
CA VAL A 16 10.29 34.53 -9.76
C VAL A 16 10.00 33.44 -8.73
N VAL A 17 10.98 33.12 -7.90
CA VAL A 17 10.81 32.26 -6.72
C VAL A 17 10.64 33.14 -5.49
N LEU A 18 9.59 32.89 -4.71
CA LEU A 18 9.25 33.67 -3.53
C LEU A 18 9.55 32.85 -2.27
N GLY A 19 10.53 33.29 -1.49
CA GLY A 19 10.80 32.76 -0.16
C GLY A 19 9.99 33.47 0.93
N PRO A 20 10.17 33.08 2.21
CA PRO A 20 9.40 33.64 3.33
C PRO A 20 9.47 35.17 3.41
N ARG A 21 10.65 35.77 3.18
CA ARG A 21 10.80 37.24 3.20
C ARG A 21 10.03 37.93 2.08
N GLN A 22 10.03 37.34 0.89
CA GLN A 22 9.29 37.83 -0.27
C GLN A 22 7.78 37.66 -0.12
N LEU A 23 7.31 36.92 0.89
CA LEU A 23 5.90 36.79 1.25
C LEU A 23 5.47 37.64 2.45
N GLY A 24 6.38 38.42 3.03
CA GLY A 24 6.10 39.24 4.22
C GLY A 24 6.43 38.55 5.56
N GLY A 25 7.14 37.42 5.53
CA GLY A 25 7.61 36.68 6.70
C GLY A 25 6.90 35.36 6.92
N THR A 26 7.17 34.74 8.07
CA THR A 26 6.68 33.39 8.42
C THR A 26 5.16 33.33 8.52
N LYS A 27 4.51 34.28 9.21
CA LYS A 27 3.05 34.25 9.41
C LYS A 27 2.26 34.43 8.10
N PRO A 28 2.56 35.42 7.23
CA PRO A 28 1.91 35.51 5.92
C PRO A 28 2.08 34.25 5.06
N ARG A 29 3.28 33.66 5.02
CA ARG A 29 3.52 32.40 4.33
C ARG A 29 2.67 31.26 4.89
N LEU A 30 2.60 31.12 6.21
CA LEU A 30 1.78 30.09 6.86
C LEU A 30 0.28 30.26 6.58
N ILE A 31 -0.22 31.50 6.44
CA ILE A 31 -1.59 31.75 5.98
C ILE A 31 -1.78 31.22 4.56
N LEU A 32 -0.84 31.51 3.66
CA LEU A 32 -0.90 31.03 2.28
C LEU A 32 -0.91 29.50 2.24
N GLU A 33 -0.02 28.86 3.00
CA GLU A 33 0.06 27.41 3.13
C GLU A 33 -1.26 26.80 3.63
N ALA A 34 -1.83 27.39 4.68
CA ALA A 34 -3.13 26.95 5.20
C ALA A 34 -4.25 27.08 4.16
N LEU A 35 -4.31 28.20 3.40
CA LEU A 35 -5.32 28.39 2.36
C LEU A 35 -5.15 27.40 1.19
N LEU A 36 -3.90 27.15 0.77
CA LEU A 36 -3.55 26.17 -0.26
C LEU A 36 -3.94 24.75 0.16
N ALA A 37 -3.66 24.37 1.40
CA ALA A 37 -4.02 23.06 1.95
C ALA A 37 -5.55 22.81 1.98
N HIS A 38 -6.36 23.87 1.92
CA HIS A 38 -7.82 23.78 1.87
C HIS A 38 -8.39 23.77 0.43
N GLY A 39 -7.54 23.76 -0.60
CA GLY A 39 -7.97 23.54 -2.00
C GLY A 39 -9.00 24.57 -2.49
N GLY A 40 -8.92 25.81 -2.01
CA GLY A 40 -9.84 26.90 -2.37
C GLY A 40 -11.15 26.95 -1.57
N ALA A 41 -11.41 25.99 -0.68
CA ALA A 41 -12.54 26.10 0.25
C ALA A 41 -12.38 27.34 1.16
N PRO A 42 -13.44 28.10 1.45
CA PRO A 42 -13.36 29.23 2.37
C PRO A 42 -12.95 28.79 3.77
N VAL A 43 -11.90 29.43 4.32
CA VAL A 43 -11.40 29.19 5.68
C VAL A 43 -11.73 30.41 6.55
N SER A 44 -12.47 30.18 7.63
CA SER A 44 -12.88 31.26 8.52
C SER A 44 -11.67 31.94 9.18
N LYS A 45 -11.79 33.25 9.47
CA LYS A 45 -10.75 33.99 10.20
C LYS A 45 -10.41 33.33 11.54
N ASP A 46 -11.41 32.81 12.26
CA ASP A 46 -11.19 32.13 13.54
C ASP A 46 -10.44 30.81 13.37
N ARG A 47 -10.75 30.04 12.31
CA ARG A 47 -10.01 28.82 12.00
C ARG A 47 -8.56 29.12 11.65
N LEU A 48 -8.31 30.11 10.80
CA LEU A 48 -6.94 30.57 10.51
C LEU A 48 -6.23 31.03 11.77
N VAL A 49 -6.88 31.78 12.66
CA VAL A 49 -6.28 32.16 13.94
C VAL A 49 -5.90 30.92 14.77
N SER A 50 -6.79 29.93 14.89
CA SER A 50 -6.49 28.71 15.65
C SER A 50 -5.35 27.87 15.03
N MET A 51 -5.21 27.87 13.71
CA MET A 51 -4.15 27.12 13.01
C MET A 51 -2.78 27.80 13.12
N LEU A 52 -2.76 29.12 13.16
CA LEU A 52 -1.52 29.90 13.15
C LEU A 52 -1.00 30.23 14.54
N TRP A 53 -1.87 30.30 15.55
CA TRP A 53 -1.49 30.62 16.92
C TRP A 53 -2.00 29.50 17.82
N GLU A 54 -1.08 28.70 18.37
CA GLU A 54 -1.41 27.64 19.33
C GLU A 54 -2.05 28.24 20.59
N GLY A 55 -3.25 27.76 20.98
CA GLY A 55 -3.99 28.21 22.17
C GLY A 55 -5.02 29.33 21.95
N ASP A 56 -5.53 29.92 23.04
CA ASP A 56 -6.44 31.09 23.00
C ASP A 56 -5.67 32.30 22.44
N GLY A 57 -5.77 32.50 21.13
CA GLY A 57 -5.08 33.56 20.40
C GLY A 57 -5.18 34.90 21.14
N SER A 58 -4.03 35.53 21.39
CA SER A 58 -3.95 36.81 22.10
C SER A 58 -4.95 37.83 21.55
N LYS A 59 -5.46 38.71 22.42
CA LYS A 59 -6.27 39.88 22.02
C LYS A 59 -5.50 40.66 20.94
N GLY A 60 -5.93 40.57 19.68
CA GLY A 60 -5.25 41.19 18.53
C GLY A 60 -4.92 40.24 17.37
N SER A 61 -5.04 38.92 17.55
CA SER A 61 -4.68 37.93 16.51
C SER A 61 -5.50 38.10 15.22
N ARG A 62 -6.78 38.49 15.31
CA ARG A 62 -7.61 38.81 14.13
C ARG A 62 -7.13 40.05 13.38
N ALA A 63 -6.76 41.13 14.09
CA ALA A 63 -6.24 42.35 13.45
C ALA A 63 -4.90 42.08 12.76
N ASN A 64 -4.05 41.24 13.37
CA ASN A 64 -2.80 40.79 12.77
C ASN A 64 -3.06 39.93 11.52
N LEU A 65 -4.05 39.02 11.55
CA LEU A 65 -4.42 38.20 10.38
C LEU A 65 -4.78 39.07 9.17
N GLU A 66 -5.61 40.09 9.34
CA GLU A 66 -6.00 40.99 8.24
C GLU A 66 -4.80 41.77 7.69
N THR A 67 -3.91 42.23 8.58
CA THR A 67 -2.66 42.89 8.20
C THR A 67 -1.76 41.95 7.39
N TYR A 68 -1.59 40.70 7.84
CA TYR A 68 -0.77 39.71 7.16
C TYR A 68 -1.35 39.32 5.79
N VAL A 69 -2.67 39.18 5.66
CA VAL A 69 -3.31 38.95 4.35
C VAL A 69 -3.12 40.14 3.42
N CYS A 70 -3.23 41.37 3.91
CA CYS A 70 -2.98 42.58 3.13
C CYS A 70 -1.53 42.63 2.61
N VAL A 71 -0.54 42.29 3.47
CA VAL A 71 0.86 42.15 3.06
C VAL A 71 1.01 41.06 2.00
N LEU A 72 0.46 39.86 2.25
CA LEU A 72 0.54 38.73 1.33
C LEU A 72 0.00 39.08 -0.06
N ARG A 73 -1.19 39.71 -0.15
CA ARG A 73 -1.78 40.17 -1.41
C ARG A 73 -0.86 41.14 -2.16
N LYS A 74 -0.32 42.15 -1.46
CA LYS A 74 0.62 43.11 -2.05
C LYS A 74 1.85 42.42 -2.65
N HIS A 75 2.42 41.47 -1.93
CA HIS A 75 3.61 40.73 -2.36
C HIS A 75 3.32 39.79 -3.54
N LEU A 76 2.19 39.07 -3.53
CA LEU A 76 1.77 38.22 -4.64
C LEU A 76 1.46 39.05 -5.90
N HIS A 77 0.75 40.16 -5.76
CA HIS A 77 0.46 41.08 -6.86
C HIS A 77 1.74 41.68 -7.45
N ALA A 78 2.70 42.07 -6.62
CA ALA A 78 3.99 42.59 -7.09
C ALA A 78 4.80 41.54 -7.87
N ALA A 79 4.72 40.26 -7.46
CA ALA A 79 5.40 39.16 -8.14
C ALA A 79 4.72 38.71 -9.45
N ALA A 80 3.43 38.98 -9.61
CA ALA A 80 2.67 38.71 -10.82
C ALA A 80 1.80 39.92 -11.24
N PRO A 81 2.42 40.96 -11.82
CA PRO A 81 1.66 42.10 -12.35
C PRO A 81 0.68 41.62 -13.44
N GLY A 82 -0.62 41.84 -13.23
CA GLY A 82 -1.68 41.46 -14.17
C GLY A 82 -2.44 40.17 -13.83
N ILE A 83 -2.09 39.48 -12.73
CA ILE A 83 -2.96 38.45 -12.14
C ILE A 83 -3.86 39.14 -11.11
N GLU A 84 -5.19 38.99 -11.25
CA GLU A 84 -6.16 39.44 -10.25
C GLU A 84 -5.93 38.81 -8.87
N ASP A 85 -6.50 39.41 -7.82
CA ASP A 85 -6.26 39.05 -6.42
C ASP A 85 -6.53 37.56 -6.16
N VAL A 86 -5.46 36.75 -6.03
CA VAL A 86 -5.52 35.28 -5.87
C VAL A 86 -6.18 34.87 -4.54
N ILE A 87 -6.14 35.76 -3.54
CA ILE A 87 -6.76 35.54 -2.22
C ILE A 87 -8.05 36.35 -2.14
N GLY A 88 -9.20 35.66 -2.11
CA GLY A 88 -10.52 36.28 -1.95
C GLY A 88 -10.93 36.48 -0.49
N SER A 89 -11.80 37.45 -0.24
CA SER A 89 -12.48 37.65 1.06
C SER A 89 -13.97 37.34 0.89
N VAL A 90 -14.50 36.35 1.62
CA VAL A 90 -15.92 35.93 1.52
C VAL A 90 -16.50 35.76 2.92
N ALA A 91 -17.51 36.56 3.28
CA ALA A 91 -18.30 36.43 4.51
C ALA A 91 -17.48 36.11 5.79
N GLY A 92 -16.43 36.90 6.08
CA GLY A 92 -15.59 36.69 7.27
C GLY A 92 -14.57 35.56 7.16
N SER A 93 -14.38 35.01 5.96
CA SER A 93 -13.41 33.97 5.61
C SER A 93 -12.47 34.45 4.50
N TYR A 94 -11.38 33.72 4.32
CA TYR A 94 -10.48 33.86 3.18
C TYR A 94 -10.53 32.60 2.31
N THR A 95 -10.36 32.76 1.01
CA THR A 95 -10.33 31.67 0.02
C THR A 95 -9.17 31.93 -0.96
N LEU A 96 -8.71 30.88 -1.62
CA LEU A 96 -7.70 30.96 -2.67
C LEU A 96 -8.30 30.51 -4.00
N ASP A 97 -8.08 31.29 -5.06
CA ASP A 97 -8.46 30.89 -6.42
C ASP A 97 -7.49 29.83 -6.96
N MET A 98 -7.85 28.55 -6.77
CA MET A 98 -7.04 27.41 -7.23
C MET A 98 -6.95 27.32 -8.76
N SER A 99 -7.81 27.98 -9.54
CA SER A 99 -7.71 27.96 -11.01
C SER A 99 -6.41 28.61 -11.53
N ARG A 100 -5.71 29.35 -10.67
CA ARG A 100 -4.45 30.05 -10.95
C ARG A 100 -3.25 29.37 -10.30
N VAL A 101 -3.47 28.26 -9.60
CA VAL A 101 -2.45 27.57 -8.81
C VAL A 101 -2.29 26.13 -9.29
N GLU A 102 -1.06 25.78 -9.63
CA GLU A 102 -0.63 24.40 -9.81
C GLU A 102 0.04 23.96 -8.51
N LEU A 103 -0.68 23.18 -7.71
CA LEU A 103 -0.20 22.63 -6.45
C LEU A 103 0.18 21.16 -6.64
N ASP A 104 1.34 20.75 -6.12
CA ASP A 104 1.80 19.36 -6.20
C ASP A 104 0.91 18.38 -5.41
N LEU A 105 0.25 18.80 -4.32
CA LEU A 105 -0.79 18.03 -3.66
C LEU A 105 -1.96 17.70 -4.59
N ASP A 106 -2.49 18.69 -5.32
CA ASP A 106 -3.61 18.48 -6.25
C ASP A 106 -3.20 17.57 -7.41
N ARG A 107 -1.98 17.76 -7.93
CA ARG A 107 -1.40 16.87 -8.96
C ARG A 107 -1.29 15.44 -8.44
N HIS A 108 -0.82 15.25 -7.21
CA HIS A 108 -0.71 13.95 -6.58
C HIS A 108 -2.08 13.27 -6.45
N GLU A 109 -3.10 14.00 -5.98
CA GLU A 109 -4.47 13.48 -5.88
C GLU A 109 -5.04 13.09 -7.24
N GLU A 110 -4.79 13.89 -8.28
CA GLU A 110 -5.23 13.58 -9.64
C GLU A 110 -4.53 12.33 -10.22
N LEU A 111 -3.23 12.17 -9.99
CA LEU A 111 -2.49 10.97 -10.38
C LEU A 111 -3.06 9.72 -9.70
N ILE A 112 -3.31 9.79 -8.39
CA ILE A 112 -3.94 8.69 -7.64
C ILE A 112 -5.30 8.34 -8.23
N ARG A 113 -6.15 9.36 -8.45
CA ARG A 113 -7.50 9.17 -8.98
C ARG A 113 -7.48 8.47 -10.34
N ARG A 114 -6.58 8.86 -11.23
CA ARG A 114 -6.44 8.25 -12.56
C ARG A 114 -5.83 6.84 -12.50
N ALA A 115 -4.82 6.63 -11.65
CA ALA A 115 -4.15 5.35 -11.48
C ALA A 115 -5.08 4.27 -10.92
N THR A 116 -5.96 4.67 -10.00
CA THR A 116 -6.88 3.79 -9.29
C THR A 116 -8.24 3.63 -9.98
N ASP A 117 -8.53 4.39 -11.04
CA ASP A 117 -9.76 4.23 -11.82
C ASP A 117 -9.85 2.79 -12.35
N PRO A 118 -10.96 2.07 -12.09
CA PRO A 118 -11.18 0.72 -12.60
C PRO A 118 -11.08 0.61 -14.13
N ARG A 119 -11.37 1.70 -14.85
CA ARG A 119 -11.35 1.77 -16.31
C ARG A 119 -9.95 1.95 -16.89
N THR A 120 -8.98 2.43 -16.11
CA THR A 120 -7.59 2.56 -16.55
C THR A 120 -6.96 1.17 -16.65
N ALA A 121 -6.39 0.81 -17.79
CA ALA A 121 -5.68 -0.47 -17.95
C ALA A 121 -4.45 -0.51 -17.04
N ALA A 122 -4.03 -1.71 -16.61
CA ALA A 122 -2.86 -1.86 -15.74
C ALA A 122 -1.60 -1.21 -16.34
N ALA A 123 -1.38 -1.36 -17.65
CA ALA A 123 -0.25 -0.78 -18.36
C ALA A 123 -0.21 0.75 -18.30
N ASP A 124 -1.37 1.40 -18.42
CA ASP A 124 -1.49 2.86 -18.34
C ASP A 124 -1.45 3.36 -16.89
N ALA A 125 -1.85 2.51 -15.93
CA ALA A 125 -1.83 2.86 -14.51
C ALA A 125 -0.41 2.84 -13.93
N VAL A 126 0.49 1.98 -14.41
CA VAL A 126 1.88 1.87 -13.91
C VAL A 126 2.60 3.23 -13.85
N PRO A 127 2.74 4.00 -14.94
CA PRO A 127 3.45 5.28 -14.89
C PRO A 127 2.78 6.28 -13.93
N LEU A 128 1.44 6.24 -13.79
CA LEU A 128 0.71 7.10 -12.88
C LEU A 128 0.99 6.75 -11.41
N PHE A 129 1.01 5.47 -11.06
CA PHE A 129 1.40 5.01 -9.73
C PHE A 129 2.85 5.36 -9.41
N VAL A 130 3.78 5.13 -10.35
CA VAL A 130 5.20 5.46 -10.16
C VAL A 130 5.38 6.96 -9.90
N GLU A 131 4.73 7.81 -10.70
CA GLU A 131 4.81 9.27 -10.52
C GLU A 131 4.17 9.72 -9.20
N ALA A 132 2.99 9.18 -8.86
CA ALA A 132 2.32 9.50 -7.61
C ALA A 132 3.17 9.09 -6.40
N LEU A 133 3.70 7.87 -6.39
CA LEU A 133 4.54 7.36 -5.30
C LEU A 133 5.83 8.16 -5.15
N ALA A 134 6.48 8.54 -6.27
CA ALA A 134 7.69 9.36 -6.24
C ALA A 134 7.42 10.77 -5.73
N LEU A 135 6.29 11.37 -6.10
CA LEU A 135 5.90 12.71 -5.65
C LEU A 135 5.55 12.72 -4.15
N GLY A 136 4.80 11.72 -3.70
CA GLY A 136 4.31 11.61 -2.32
C GLY A 136 5.32 11.05 -1.31
N GLN A 137 6.54 10.67 -1.72
CA GLN A 137 7.54 10.12 -0.80
C GLN A 137 8.11 11.18 0.16
N ALA A 138 8.17 12.44 -0.26
CA ALA A 138 8.71 13.51 0.57
C ALA A 138 7.67 14.00 1.59
N ASP A 139 8.15 14.46 2.75
CA ASP A 139 7.29 15.03 3.79
C ASP A 139 6.61 16.31 3.31
N VAL A 140 5.38 16.54 3.78
CA VAL A 140 4.65 17.77 3.51
C VAL A 140 5.12 18.87 4.47
N LEU A 141 5.69 19.94 3.90
CA LEU A 141 6.11 21.14 4.64
C LEU A 141 6.97 20.84 5.89
N PRO A 142 8.06 20.04 5.81
CA PRO A 142 8.84 19.62 6.96
C PRO A 142 9.42 20.76 7.81
N GLU A 143 9.57 21.96 7.25
CA GLU A 143 10.11 23.13 7.92
C GLU A 143 9.15 23.81 8.92
N GLU A 144 7.84 23.54 8.84
CA GLU A 144 6.83 24.20 9.69
C GLU A 144 6.70 23.61 11.10
N GLY A 145 7.53 22.62 11.44
CA GLY A 145 7.46 21.94 12.73
C GLY A 145 6.14 21.17 12.91
N ASP A 146 5.68 21.06 14.16
CA ASP A 146 4.56 20.20 14.57
C ASP A 146 3.28 20.99 14.85
N LEU A 147 2.89 21.87 13.94
CA LEU A 147 1.57 22.50 14.00
C LEU A 147 0.49 21.43 13.87
N GLU A 148 -0.49 21.41 14.77
CA GLU A 148 -1.50 20.34 14.87
C GLU A 148 -2.16 19.99 13.53
N TRP A 149 -2.55 21.01 12.75
CA TRP A 149 -3.20 20.80 11.45
C TRP A 149 -2.26 20.17 10.40
N LEU A 150 -0.95 20.38 10.51
CA LEU A 150 0.06 19.73 9.67
C LEU A 150 0.34 18.30 10.14
N VAL A 151 0.34 18.05 11.45
CA VAL A 151 0.46 16.70 12.01
C VAL A 151 -0.67 15.82 11.47
N ASP A 152 -1.91 16.30 11.52
CA ASP A 152 -3.07 15.60 10.96
C ASP A 152 -2.95 15.37 9.45
N LEU A 153 -2.54 16.41 8.70
CA LEU A 153 -2.36 16.33 7.25
C LEU A 153 -1.29 15.29 6.88
N ARG A 154 -0.12 15.33 7.53
CA ARG A 154 0.99 14.40 7.32
C ARG A 154 0.61 12.97 7.71
N ARG A 155 -0.10 12.78 8.82
CA ARG A 155 -0.61 11.47 9.24
C ARG A 155 -1.56 10.89 8.20
N LEU A 156 -2.51 11.69 7.71
CA LEU A 156 -3.42 11.26 6.64
C LEU A 156 -2.67 10.95 5.34
N HIS A 157 -1.64 11.74 5.01
CA HIS A 157 -0.79 11.50 3.85
C HIS A 157 -0.05 10.16 3.93
N VAL A 158 0.59 9.84 5.07
CA VAL A 158 1.26 8.55 5.29
C VAL A 158 0.28 7.38 5.11
N GLY A 159 -0.92 7.49 5.68
CA GLY A 159 -1.96 6.47 5.49
C GLY A 159 -2.37 6.30 4.03
N ARG A 160 -2.55 7.40 3.30
CA ARG A 160 -2.86 7.39 1.86
C ARG A 160 -1.74 6.75 1.04
N MET A 161 -0.48 7.03 1.35
CA MET A 161 0.68 6.46 0.67
C MET A 161 0.74 4.93 0.82
N ARG A 162 0.47 4.42 2.02
CA ARG A 162 0.37 2.97 2.24
C ARG A 162 -0.76 2.35 1.41
N THR A 163 -1.95 2.95 1.44
CA THR A 163 -3.08 2.47 0.63
C THR A 163 -2.74 2.46 -0.86
N LEU A 164 -2.03 3.49 -1.34
CA LEU A 164 -1.64 3.61 -2.73
C LEU A 164 -0.68 2.50 -3.16
N LEU A 165 0.30 2.15 -2.32
CA LEU A 165 1.22 1.04 -2.55
C LEU A 165 0.46 -0.28 -2.72
N VAL A 166 -0.50 -0.57 -1.85
CA VAL A 166 -1.31 -1.80 -1.92
C VAL A 166 -2.20 -1.81 -3.17
N GLN A 167 -2.88 -0.71 -3.47
CA GLN A 167 -3.72 -0.59 -4.66
C GLN A 167 -2.91 -0.75 -5.94
N GLY A 168 -1.74 -0.13 -6.01
CA GLY A 168 -0.79 -0.30 -7.11
C GLY A 168 -0.36 -1.75 -7.25
N ALA A 169 0.05 -2.39 -6.14
CA ALA A 169 0.50 -3.77 -6.14
C ALA A 169 -0.55 -4.74 -6.66
N VAL A 170 -1.81 -4.55 -6.25
CA VAL A 170 -2.95 -5.33 -6.76
C VAL A 170 -3.20 -5.05 -8.25
N LYS A 171 -3.23 -3.77 -8.66
CA LYS A 171 -3.50 -3.37 -10.05
C LYS A 171 -2.51 -3.98 -11.05
N VAL A 172 -1.24 -4.07 -10.66
CA VAL A 172 -0.16 -4.49 -11.56
C VAL A 172 0.22 -5.97 -11.40
N LEU A 173 -0.43 -6.71 -10.50
CA LEU A 173 -0.07 -8.08 -10.14
C LEU A 173 0.13 -9.01 -11.35
N ASP A 174 -0.81 -9.01 -12.29
CA ASP A 174 -0.76 -9.90 -13.45
C ASP A 174 0.17 -9.39 -14.57
N LEU A 175 0.38 -8.07 -14.64
CA LEU A 175 1.20 -7.44 -15.68
C LEU A 175 2.69 -7.42 -15.31
N ALA A 176 3.00 -7.05 -14.07
CA ALA A 176 4.33 -6.80 -13.55
C ALA A 176 4.46 -7.34 -12.12
N PRO A 177 4.47 -8.67 -11.91
CA PRO A 177 4.46 -9.27 -10.58
C PRO A 177 5.70 -8.92 -9.74
N SER A 178 6.85 -8.62 -10.37
CA SER A 178 8.03 -8.12 -9.65
C SER A 178 7.82 -6.73 -9.04
N LEU A 179 7.09 -5.85 -9.75
CA LEU A 179 6.75 -4.51 -9.25
C LEU A 179 5.68 -4.60 -8.16
N SER A 180 4.69 -5.48 -8.35
CA SER A 180 3.69 -5.82 -7.32
C SER A 180 4.38 -6.28 -6.03
N ARG A 181 5.33 -7.22 -6.13
CA ARG A 181 6.15 -7.68 -5.00
C ARG A 181 6.82 -6.53 -4.27
N GLN A 182 7.50 -5.65 -5.00
CA GLN A 182 8.23 -4.51 -4.44
C GLN A 182 7.29 -3.54 -3.68
N TRP A 183 6.18 -3.15 -4.30
CA TRP A 183 5.23 -2.23 -3.67
C TRP A 183 4.53 -2.83 -2.45
N SER A 184 4.19 -4.13 -2.49
CA SER A 184 3.66 -4.82 -1.31
C SER A 184 4.67 -4.86 -0.16
N MET A 185 5.96 -5.08 -0.44
CA MET A 185 7.01 -5.04 0.58
C MET A 185 7.13 -3.65 1.21
N PHE A 186 7.14 -2.58 0.40
CA PHE A 186 7.14 -1.22 0.94
C PHE A 186 5.91 -0.92 1.79
N ALA A 187 4.72 -1.44 1.43
CA ALA A 187 3.53 -1.29 2.27
C ALA A 187 3.68 -2.02 3.62
N LEU A 188 4.27 -3.22 3.62
CA LEU A 188 4.52 -4.01 4.83
C LEU A 188 5.60 -3.41 5.74
N GLU A 189 6.56 -2.68 5.19
CA GLU A 189 7.53 -1.90 5.98
C GLU A 189 6.84 -0.76 6.75
N GLN A 190 5.77 -0.19 6.19
CA GLN A 190 4.98 0.85 6.86
C GLN A 190 3.99 0.27 7.88
N ASP A 191 3.39 -0.89 7.58
CA ASP A 191 2.50 -1.59 8.48
C ASP A 191 2.51 -3.10 8.23
N SER A 192 3.20 -3.84 9.10
CA SER A 192 3.30 -5.29 9.01
C SER A 192 1.97 -6.02 9.29
N LEU A 193 0.95 -5.31 9.76
CA LEU A 193 -0.40 -5.83 10.03
C LEU A 193 -1.38 -5.57 8.88
N ASP A 194 -0.94 -4.94 7.79
CA ASP A 194 -1.78 -4.74 6.60
C ASP A 194 -1.96 -6.07 5.86
N GLU A 195 -3.09 -6.73 6.09
CA GLU A 195 -3.41 -8.02 5.47
C GLU A 195 -3.51 -7.92 3.93
N ALA A 196 -3.95 -6.78 3.38
CA ALA A 196 -4.04 -6.60 1.94
C ALA A 196 -2.65 -6.48 1.29
N ALA A 197 -1.68 -5.86 1.99
CA ALA A 197 -0.28 -5.87 1.59
C ALA A 197 0.30 -7.29 1.59
N TRP A 198 -0.01 -8.11 2.61
CA TRP A 198 0.38 -9.52 2.63
C TRP A 198 -0.25 -10.34 1.50
N ILE A 199 -1.54 -10.15 1.21
CA ILE A 199 -2.22 -10.86 0.11
C ILE A 199 -1.56 -10.54 -1.23
N SER A 200 -1.31 -9.26 -1.52
CA SER A 200 -0.65 -8.85 -2.76
C SER A 200 0.80 -9.36 -2.84
N TYR A 201 1.55 -9.34 -1.73
CA TYR A 201 2.89 -9.89 -1.67
C TYR A 201 2.92 -11.40 -1.97
N LEU A 202 2.11 -12.20 -1.27
CA LEU A 202 2.05 -13.65 -1.51
C LEU A 202 1.55 -14.00 -2.92
N SER A 203 0.58 -13.25 -3.43
CA SER A 203 0.09 -13.43 -4.80
C SER A 203 1.16 -13.09 -5.84
N SER A 204 2.01 -12.09 -5.57
CA SER A 204 3.13 -11.78 -6.46
C SER A 204 4.14 -12.92 -6.53
N LEU A 205 4.45 -13.57 -5.39
CA LEU A 205 5.32 -14.74 -5.33
C LEU A 205 4.69 -15.95 -6.02
N GLU A 206 3.37 -16.11 -5.92
CA GLU A 206 2.60 -17.11 -6.68
C GLU A 206 2.79 -16.90 -8.19
N ARG A 207 2.59 -15.68 -8.68
CA ARG A 207 2.78 -15.33 -10.11
C ARG A 207 4.22 -15.49 -10.61
N LEU A 208 5.21 -15.29 -9.73
CA LEU A 208 6.63 -15.49 -10.03
C LEU A 208 7.08 -16.96 -9.95
N GLY A 209 6.20 -17.88 -9.54
CA GLY A 209 6.56 -19.29 -9.32
C GLY A 209 7.44 -19.52 -8.08
N GLN A 210 7.58 -18.51 -7.21
CA GLN A 210 8.47 -18.52 -6.04
C GLN A 210 7.75 -19.12 -4.82
N HIS A 211 7.20 -20.32 -4.96
CA HIS A 211 6.29 -20.90 -3.96
C HIS A 211 6.94 -21.16 -2.60
N ALA A 212 8.18 -21.67 -2.58
CA ALA A 212 8.92 -21.88 -1.32
C ALA A 212 9.16 -20.57 -0.54
N GLU A 213 9.39 -19.47 -1.25
CA GLU A 213 9.49 -18.14 -0.64
C GLU A 213 8.12 -17.67 -0.12
N GLY A 214 7.05 -17.87 -0.89
CA GLY A 214 5.69 -17.56 -0.46
C GLY A 214 5.26 -18.32 0.81
N LEU A 215 5.62 -19.59 0.93
CA LEU A 215 5.32 -20.38 2.13
C LEU A 215 6.06 -19.87 3.38
N ARG A 216 7.32 -19.44 3.23
CA ARG A 216 8.08 -18.80 4.32
C ARG A 216 7.45 -17.46 4.72
N ALA A 217 7.14 -16.62 3.74
CA ALA A 217 6.50 -15.33 3.97
C ALA A 217 5.14 -15.46 4.67
N TYR A 218 4.32 -16.45 4.33
CA TYR A 218 3.06 -16.68 5.04
C TYR A 218 3.28 -17.09 6.51
N ASN A 219 4.30 -17.89 6.79
CA ASN A 219 4.64 -18.22 8.17
C ASN A 219 5.07 -16.97 8.96
N ASP A 220 5.86 -16.08 8.36
CA ASP A 220 6.26 -14.82 8.98
C ASP A 220 5.04 -13.95 9.28
N CYS A 221 4.13 -13.79 8.31
CA CYS A 221 2.85 -13.09 8.50
C CYS A 221 2.06 -13.67 9.67
N ARG A 222 1.90 -15.00 9.72
CA ARG A 222 1.15 -15.68 10.79
C ARG A 222 1.77 -15.45 12.17
N GLN A 223 3.10 -15.40 12.25
CA GLN A 223 3.80 -15.09 13.50
C GLN A 223 3.58 -13.65 13.93
N VAL A 224 3.62 -12.69 13.00
CA VAL A 224 3.34 -11.28 13.27
C VAL A 224 1.91 -11.10 13.79
N PHE A 225 0.91 -11.65 13.10
CA PHE A 225 -0.50 -11.55 13.53
C PHE A 225 -0.75 -12.20 14.88
N ALA A 226 -0.17 -13.38 15.13
CA ALA A 226 -0.30 -14.06 16.42
C ALA A 226 0.34 -13.24 17.56
N ARG A 227 1.50 -12.61 17.31
CA ARG A 227 2.22 -11.83 18.32
C ARG A 227 1.55 -10.49 18.62
N GLU A 228 1.15 -9.74 17.59
CA GLU A 228 0.65 -8.37 17.76
C GLU A 228 -0.87 -8.32 18.00
N LEU A 229 -1.64 -9.23 17.40
CA LEU A 229 -3.11 -9.22 17.44
C LEU A 229 -3.72 -10.43 18.16
N GLY A 230 -2.93 -11.46 18.48
CA GLY A 230 -3.43 -12.69 19.12
C GLY A 230 -4.36 -13.52 18.24
N CYS A 231 -4.37 -13.28 16.92
CA CYS A 231 -5.27 -13.94 15.98
C CYS A 231 -4.50 -14.60 14.83
N SER A 232 -5.21 -15.44 14.07
CA SER A 232 -4.70 -15.98 12.81
C SER A 232 -5.06 -15.04 11.65
N PRO A 233 -4.29 -15.05 10.54
CA PRO A 233 -4.65 -14.31 9.35
C PRO A 233 -6.02 -14.71 8.81
N GLY A 234 -6.70 -13.78 8.14
CA GLY A 234 -8.02 -13.95 7.59
C GLY A 234 -8.09 -14.92 6.41
N ARG A 235 -9.32 -15.19 5.97
CA ARG A 235 -9.65 -16.23 5.00
C ARG A 235 -8.98 -16.03 3.64
N VAL A 236 -8.94 -14.80 3.13
CA VAL A 236 -8.37 -14.49 1.80
C VAL A 236 -6.86 -14.77 1.78
N LEU A 237 -6.14 -14.45 2.87
CA LEU A 237 -4.74 -14.78 2.99
C LEU A 237 -4.51 -16.30 3.12
N GLN A 238 -5.35 -17.00 3.90
CA GLN A 238 -5.31 -18.45 4.01
C GLN A 238 -5.55 -19.15 2.66
N GLU A 239 -6.51 -18.67 1.86
CA GLU A 239 -6.76 -19.19 0.51
C GLU A 239 -5.56 -18.99 -0.42
N THR A 240 -4.87 -17.85 -0.31
CA THR A 240 -3.63 -17.58 -1.06
C THR A 240 -2.51 -18.53 -0.66
N TYR A 241 -2.36 -18.82 0.64
CA TYR A 241 -1.44 -19.84 1.13
C TYR A 241 -1.75 -21.24 0.58
N VAL A 242 -3.02 -21.62 0.51
CA VAL A 242 -3.42 -22.92 -0.07
C VAL A 242 -3.04 -23.00 -1.56
N ARG A 243 -3.18 -21.91 -2.33
CA ARG A 243 -2.72 -21.89 -3.72
C ARG A 243 -1.20 -22.05 -3.83
N LEU A 244 -0.43 -21.36 -2.99
CA LEU A 244 1.03 -21.51 -2.92
C LEU A 244 1.45 -22.94 -2.57
N LEU A 245 0.77 -23.60 -1.62
CA LEU A 245 1.02 -25.00 -1.28
C LEU A 245 0.79 -25.94 -2.47
N ARG A 246 -0.32 -25.74 -3.20
CA ARG A 246 -0.63 -26.55 -4.39
C ARG A 246 0.42 -26.36 -5.47
N GLY A 247 0.78 -25.12 -5.77
CA GLY A 247 1.85 -24.82 -6.73
C GLY A 247 3.18 -25.45 -6.32
N ALA A 248 3.55 -25.38 -5.03
CA ALA A 248 4.78 -26.02 -4.54
C ALA A 248 4.78 -27.53 -4.73
N ASN A 249 3.64 -28.20 -4.54
CA ASN A 249 3.48 -29.64 -4.74
C ASN A 249 3.53 -30.05 -6.23
N GLU A 250 2.98 -29.22 -7.12
CA GLU A 250 3.05 -29.43 -8.57
C GLU A 250 4.48 -29.26 -9.09
N ALA A 251 5.20 -28.23 -8.60
CA ALA A 251 6.61 -28.00 -8.92
C ALA A 251 7.51 -29.13 -8.39
N ASN A 252 7.15 -29.71 -7.24
CA ASN A 252 7.85 -30.80 -6.60
C ASN A 252 7.15 -32.14 -6.90
N GLY A 253 7.12 -32.52 -8.19
CA GLY A 253 6.26 -33.57 -8.77
C GLY A 253 6.30 -34.98 -8.16
N GLU A 254 7.10 -35.24 -7.14
CA GLU A 254 7.02 -36.45 -6.30
C GLU A 254 5.93 -36.37 -5.22
N LEU A 255 5.66 -35.18 -4.66
CA LEU A 255 4.67 -35.02 -3.58
C LEU A 255 3.23 -34.97 -4.12
N SER A 256 3.03 -34.38 -5.31
CA SER A 256 1.75 -34.41 -6.02
C SER A 256 1.33 -35.85 -6.34
N ARG A 257 2.27 -36.70 -6.79
CA ARG A 257 2.03 -38.15 -6.98
C ARG A 257 1.67 -38.88 -5.68
N LEU A 258 2.28 -38.48 -4.55
CA LEU A 258 1.95 -39.05 -3.24
C LEU A 258 0.56 -38.61 -2.75
N LEU A 259 0.19 -37.34 -2.94
CA LEU A 259 -1.14 -36.85 -2.56
C LEU A 259 -2.24 -37.44 -3.44
N ASP A 260 -2.03 -37.55 -4.75
CA ASP A 260 -2.96 -38.22 -5.66
C ASP A 260 -3.13 -39.72 -5.33
N ALA A 261 -2.03 -40.38 -4.93
CA ALA A 261 -2.06 -41.77 -4.47
C ALA A 261 -2.85 -41.90 -3.15
N VAL A 262 -2.65 -40.99 -2.19
CA VAL A 262 -3.37 -40.98 -0.90
C VAL A 262 -4.86 -40.69 -1.10
N VAL A 263 -5.22 -39.73 -1.97
CA VAL A 263 -6.61 -39.40 -2.31
C VAL A 263 -7.29 -40.57 -3.04
N SER A 264 -6.59 -41.23 -3.97
CA SER A 264 -7.10 -42.44 -4.63
C SER A 264 -7.34 -43.59 -3.65
N LEU A 265 -6.40 -43.87 -2.76
CA LEU A 265 -6.55 -44.89 -1.71
C LEU A 265 -7.74 -44.60 -0.79
N HIS A 266 -7.96 -43.33 -0.44
CA HIS A 266 -9.07 -42.95 0.42
C HIS A 266 -10.44 -43.13 -0.27
N SER A 267 -10.51 -42.85 -1.57
CA SER A 267 -11.73 -43.08 -2.38
C SER A 267 -12.08 -44.56 -2.55
N VAL A 268 -11.07 -45.45 -2.61
CA VAL A 268 -11.26 -46.91 -2.68
C VAL A 268 -11.67 -47.47 -1.31
N THR A 269 -11.13 -46.95 -0.21
CA THR A 269 -11.55 -47.35 1.15
C THR A 269 -12.94 -46.83 1.52
N GLY A 270 -13.41 -45.74 0.91
CA GLY A 270 -14.78 -45.24 1.07
C GLY A 270 -15.85 -46.10 0.37
N SER A 271 -15.47 -47.03 -0.51
CA SER A 271 -16.39 -47.91 -1.25
C SER A 271 -16.66 -49.27 -0.58
N ARG A 272 -16.21 -49.49 0.67
CA ARG A 272 -16.55 -50.69 1.46
C ARG A 272 -17.39 -50.35 2.70
N GLY A 273 -18.51 -49.68 2.47
CA GLY A 273 -19.69 -49.70 3.35
C GLY A 273 -20.87 -50.33 2.60
N PRO A 274 -21.81 -51.03 3.27
CA PRO A 274 -22.80 -51.85 2.59
C PRO A 274 -23.78 -51.00 1.78
N ALA A 275 -24.28 -51.58 0.70
CA ALA A 275 -25.13 -50.97 -0.32
C ALA A 275 -26.24 -50.05 0.23
N SER A 276 -26.28 -48.84 -0.29
CA SER A 276 -27.54 -48.11 -0.48
C SER A 276 -27.46 -47.30 -1.78
N SER A 277 -28.30 -47.71 -2.71
CA SER A 277 -28.53 -47.11 -4.01
C SER A 277 -29.00 -45.66 -3.90
N LEU A 278 -28.42 -44.74 -4.68
CA LEU A 278 -29.09 -44.01 -5.78
C LEU A 278 -28.25 -42.83 -6.31
N HIS A 279 -28.40 -42.61 -7.62
CA HIS A 279 -28.01 -41.46 -8.45
C HIS A 279 -26.57 -41.39 -9.01
N ARG A 280 -26.49 -41.75 -10.30
CA ARG A 280 -25.32 -41.66 -11.17
C ARG A 280 -25.52 -40.48 -12.14
N GLY A 281 -24.82 -39.37 -11.93
CA GLY A 281 -24.57 -38.34 -12.94
C GLY A 281 -23.16 -38.50 -13.52
N PRO A 282 -22.89 -38.15 -14.80
CA PRO A 282 -21.64 -38.49 -15.45
C PRO A 282 -20.52 -37.50 -15.08
N ALA A 283 -19.35 -38.01 -14.70
CA ALA A 283 -18.11 -37.24 -14.55
C ALA A 283 -17.05 -37.75 -15.53
N PRO A 284 -16.10 -36.88 -15.95
CA PRO A 284 -15.34 -37.03 -17.18
C PRO A 284 -14.13 -37.96 -17.04
N ARG A 285 -13.60 -38.37 -18.20
CA ARG A 285 -12.50 -39.31 -18.39
C ARG A 285 -11.24 -38.89 -17.62
N SER A 286 -10.93 -39.61 -16.55
CA SER A 286 -9.63 -39.60 -15.86
C SER A 286 -8.71 -40.69 -16.42
N THR A 287 -7.41 -40.40 -16.43
CA THR A 287 -6.31 -41.35 -16.63
C THR A 287 -6.49 -42.61 -15.78
N PRO A 288 -6.05 -43.79 -16.25
CA PRO A 288 -6.30 -45.04 -15.54
C PRO A 288 -5.72 -44.97 -14.12
N PRO A 289 -6.47 -45.40 -13.10
CA PRO A 289 -5.99 -45.39 -11.73
C PRO A 289 -4.77 -46.30 -11.62
N VAL A 290 -3.71 -45.78 -11.02
CA VAL A 290 -2.53 -46.56 -10.62
C VAL A 290 -3.03 -47.72 -9.75
N SER A 291 -2.59 -48.94 -10.06
CA SER A 291 -3.09 -50.11 -9.36
C SER A 291 -2.70 -50.06 -7.87
N PHE A 292 -3.54 -50.64 -7.01
CA PHE A 292 -3.30 -50.70 -5.56
C PHE A 292 -1.91 -51.28 -5.22
N GLU A 293 -1.43 -52.19 -6.05
CA GLU A 293 -0.15 -52.86 -5.91
C GLU A 293 1.03 -51.94 -6.24
N GLU A 294 0.91 -51.12 -7.29
CA GLU A 294 1.89 -50.08 -7.64
C GLU A 294 1.95 -49.00 -6.55
N ALA A 295 0.81 -48.56 -6.02
CA ALA A 295 0.76 -47.58 -4.94
C ALA A 295 1.42 -48.10 -3.63
N ARG A 296 1.20 -49.38 -3.29
CA ARG A 296 1.87 -50.04 -2.16
C ARG A 296 3.38 -50.14 -2.37
N LEU A 297 3.80 -50.46 -3.59
CA LEU A 297 5.21 -50.63 -3.93
C LEU A 297 5.97 -49.30 -3.75
N VAL A 298 5.40 -48.19 -4.22
CA VAL A 298 5.99 -46.84 -4.10
C VAL A 298 6.10 -46.40 -2.63
N LEU A 299 5.05 -46.61 -1.83
CA LEU A 299 5.09 -46.27 -0.39
C LEU A 299 6.12 -47.12 0.38
N SER A 300 6.23 -48.41 0.06
CA SER A 300 7.20 -49.30 0.72
C SER A 300 8.66 -48.97 0.36
N THR A 301 8.93 -48.59 -0.90
CA THR A 301 10.28 -48.17 -1.33
C THR A 301 10.70 -46.84 -0.71
N LEU A 302 9.76 -45.90 -0.52
CA LEU A 302 10.05 -44.61 0.11
C LEU A 302 10.28 -44.72 1.62
N LEU A 303 9.50 -45.56 2.33
CA LEU A 303 9.72 -45.83 3.76
C LEU A 303 11.05 -46.55 3.99
N ALA A 304 11.44 -47.47 3.10
CA ALA A 304 12.75 -48.12 3.14
C ALA A 304 13.91 -47.13 2.94
N ARG A 305 13.72 -46.12 2.07
CA ARG A 305 14.73 -45.10 1.79
C ARG A 305 14.87 -44.08 2.93
N ALA A 306 13.76 -43.69 3.57
CA ALA A 306 13.76 -42.83 4.76
C ALA A 306 14.38 -43.50 6.01
N GLY A 307 14.27 -44.84 6.11
CA GLY A 307 14.93 -45.63 7.16
C GLY A 307 16.45 -45.79 6.97
N SER A 308 16.97 -45.57 5.75
CA SER A 308 18.41 -45.67 5.46
C SER A 308 19.19 -44.38 5.79
N THR A 309 18.52 -43.23 5.81
CA THR A 309 19.15 -41.92 6.09
C THR A 309 19.42 -41.65 7.58
N THR A 310 18.84 -42.43 8.51
CA THR A 310 18.99 -42.23 9.95
C THR A 310 20.18 -42.98 10.58
N ASN A 311 20.90 -43.83 9.83
CA ASN A 311 21.99 -44.65 10.38
C ASN A 311 23.42 -44.16 10.07
N GLY A 312 23.59 -43.00 9.42
CA GLY A 312 24.90 -42.46 9.01
C GLY A 312 25.55 -41.43 9.96
N GLY A 313 24.89 -41.02 11.04
CA GLY A 313 25.31 -39.87 11.87
C GLY A 313 25.95 -40.18 13.24
N ALA A 314 26.06 -41.46 13.66
CA ALA A 314 26.41 -41.81 15.04
C ALA A 314 27.85 -42.34 15.25
N ALA A 315 28.78 -42.08 14.32
CA ALA A 315 30.15 -42.65 14.35
C ALA A 315 31.30 -41.62 14.58
N ALA A 316 31.02 -40.40 15.03
CA ALA A 316 32.07 -39.39 15.26
C ALA A 316 31.86 -38.59 16.57
N ALA A 317 31.96 -39.26 17.72
CA ALA A 317 32.16 -38.61 19.03
C ALA A 317 32.60 -39.63 20.10
N ARG A 318 33.80 -40.19 19.99
CA ARG A 318 34.52 -40.86 21.10
C ARG A 318 36.03 -40.95 20.75
N SER A 319 36.74 -39.83 20.84
CA SER A 319 38.19 -39.75 21.16
C SER A 319 38.66 -38.29 21.14
N ALA A 320 38.71 -37.66 22.32
CA ALA A 320 39.60 -36.58 22.78
C ALA A 320 38.90 -35.87 23.95
#